data_AF-A0A822AMJ5-F1
#
_entry.id   AF-A0A822AMJ5-F1
#
_cell.length_a   1.000
_cell.length_b   1.000
_cell.length_c   1.000
_cell.angle_alpha   90.00
_cell.angle_beta   90.00
_cell.angle_gamma   90.00
#
_symmetry.space_group_name_H-M   'P 1'
#
loop_
_entity.id
_entity.type
_entity.pdbx_description
1 polymer ?
#
loop_
_entity_poly.entity_id
_entity_poly.type
_entity_poly.pdbx_seq_one_letter_code
_entity_poly.pdbx_strand_id
1 'polypeptide(L)'
;SGGYTSLSVIEDRYKENMTEDEAKQLVRDALYASTTTDLYSGSKINMFVLTKEKLDKFLPYEVVATRTEKQADYTLAKGTTEVLTTNVKKIEFDIVNERVTTATGAHEAMELA
;
A
#
# COMPACT_ATOMS: atom_id res chain seq x y z
N SER A 1 -6.97 0.01 21.73
CA SER A 1 -6.33 -1.08 20.96
C SER A 1 -7.22 -2.30 21.03
N GLY A 2 -7.47 -2.96 19.90
CA GLY A 2 -8.41 -4.10 19.80
C GLY A 2 -7.83 -5.46 20.17
N GLY A 3 -6.76 -5.51 20.98
CA GLY A 3 -6.06 -6.75 21.31
C GLY A 3 -6.94 -7.81 21.98
N TYR A 4 -7.82 -7.39 22.91
CA TYR A 4 -8.76 -8.29 23.58
C TYR A 4 -9.79 -8.90 22.62
N THR A 5 -10.23 -8.14 21.62
CA THR A 5 -11.16 -8.62 20.59
C THR A 5 -10.49 -9.68 19.73
N SER A 6 -9.25 -9.44 19.28
CA SER A 6 -8.49 -10.44 18.54
C SER A 6 -8.26 -11.70 19.37
N LEU A 7 -7.88 -11.56 20.64
CA LEU A 7 -7.66 -12.69 21.53
C LEU A 7 -8.93 -13.53 21.68
N SER A 8 -10.09 -12.89 21.87
CA SER A 8 -11.37 -13.61 21.98
C SER A 8 -11.68 -14.49 20.77
N VAL A 9 -11.34 -14.05 19.55
CA VAL A 9 -11.54 -14.85 18.32
C VAL A 9 -10.55 -16.01 18.25
N ILE A 10 -9.31 -15.79 18.70
CA ILE A 10 -8.27 -16.82 18.72
C ILE A 10 -8.62 -17.90 19.74
N GLU A 11 -8.99 -17.53 20.96
CA GLU A 11 -9.35 -18.47 22.04
C GLU A 11 -10.57 -19.35 21.67
N ASP A 12 -11.52 -18.81 20.91
CA ASP A 12 -12.73 -19.54 20.47
C ASP A 12 -12.44 -20.62 19.40
N ARG A 13 -11.49 -20.36 18.50
CA ARG A 13 -11.37 -21.12 17.24
C ARG A 13 -10.03 -21.80 17.03
N TYR A 14 -9.01 -21.48 17.82
CA TYR A 14 -7.70 -22.07 17.70
C TYR A 14 -7.73 -23.58 17.89
N LYS A 15 -6.93 -24.29 17.09
CA LYS A 15 -6.71 -25.73 17.20
C LYS A 15 -5.24 -26.01 16.94
N GLU A 16 -4.71 -27.06 17.56
CA GLU A 16 -3.36 -27.52 17.25
C GLU A 16 -3.28 -28.06 15.81
N ASN A 17 -2.13 -27.89 15.17
CA ASN A 17 -1.82 -28.43 13.85
C ASN A 17 -2.78 -27.98 12.73
N MET A 18 -3.25 -26.72 12.77
CA MET A 18 -4.00 -26.11 11.67
C MET A 18 -3.21 -26.13 10.37
N THR A 19 -3.92 -26.32 9.26
CA THR A 19 -3.36 -26.08 7.93
C THR A 19 -3.03 -24.60 7.74
N GLU A 20 -2.18 -24.29 6.76
CA GLU A 20 -1.82 -22.91 6.44
C GLU A 20 -3.05 -22.05 6.17
N ASP A 21 -4.02 -22.56 5.41
CA ASP A 21 -5.23 -21.82 5.05
C ASP A 21 -6.17 -21.59 6.25
N GLU A 22 -6.30 -22.57 7.14
CA GLU A 22 -7.04 -22.42 8.39
C GLU A 22 -6.39 -21.36 9.29
N ALA A 23 -5.06 -21.37 9.40
CA ALA A 23 -4.32 -20.38 10.19
C ALA A 23 -4.46 -18.96 9.60
N LYS A 24 -4.34 -18.81 8.28
CA LYS A 24 -4.59 -17.53 7.60
C LYS A 24 -5.99 -17.01 7.88
N GLN A 25 -6.99 -17.88 7.76
CA GLN A 25 -8.38 -17.54 7.99
C GLN A 25 -8.64 -17.11 9.44
N LEU A 26 -8.07 -17.81 10.41
CA LEU A 26 -8.16 -17.45 11.84
C LEU A 26 -7.54 -16.07 12.11
N VAL A 27 -6.33 -15.82 11.62
CA VAL A 27 -5.63 -14.54 11.82
C VAL A 27 -6.38 -13.39 11.13
N ARG A 28 -6.91 -13.62 9.94
CA ARG A 28 -7.74 -12.63 9.24
C ARG A 28 -8.98 -12.28 10.08
N ASP A 29 -9.71 -13.27 10.56
CA ASP A 29 -10.94 -13.03 11.35
C ASP A 29 -10.64 -12.28 12.65
N ALA A 30 -9.56 -12.64 13.35
CA ALA A 30 -9.14 -11.98 14.57
C ALA A 30 -8.75 -10.51 14.36
N LEU A 31 -8.04 -10.21 13.27
CA LEU A 31 -7.68 -8.83 12.91
C LEU A 31 -8.88 -8.04 12.39
N TYR A 32 -9.76 -8.66 11.62
CA TYR A 32 -10.99 -8.04 11.15
C TYR A 32 -11.85 -7.58 12.32
N ALA A 33 -12.10 -8.47 13.29
CA ALA A 33 -12.90 -8.15 14.48
C ALA A 33 -12.31 -6.98 15.29
N SER A 34 -10.99 -6.95 15.46
CA SER A 34 -10.30 -5.83 16.13
C SER A 34 -10.42 -4.52 15.34
N THR A 35 -10.20 -4.59 14.02
CA THR A 35 -10.29 -3.44 13.10
C THR A 35 -11.67 -2.82 13.08
N THR A 36 -12.74 -3.62 13.18
CA THR A 36 -14.12 -3.11 13.18
C THR A 36 -14.61 -2.64 14.55
N THR A 37 -13.90 -2.99 15.63
CA THR A 37 -14.35 -2.72 17.01
C THR A 37 -13.54 -1.61 17.69
N ASP A 38 -12.24 -1.50 17.41
CA ASP A 38 -11.34 -0.52 18.03
C ASP A 38 -11.15 0.74 17.18
N LEU A 39 -11.34 1.92 17.77
CA LEU A 39 -11.31 3.21 17.06
C LEU A 39 -9.96 3.55 16.41
N TYR A 40 -8.88 3.00 16.94
CA TYR A 40 -7.51 3.27 16.47
C TYR A 40 -6.93 2.09 15.67
N SER A 41 -7.77 1.11 15.31
CA SER A 41 -7.43 0.02 14.41
C SER A 41 -8.24 0.20 13.11
N GLY A 42 -7.61 0.07 11.93
CA GLY A 42 -8.29 0.48 10.69
C GLY A 42 -7.55 0.17 9.39
N SER A 43 -8.21 0.53 8.28
CA SER A 43 -7.67 0.55 6.92
C SER A 43 -7.53 -0.82 6.25
N LYS A 44 -6.48 -1.59 6.57
CA LYS A 44 -6.10 -2.79 5.81
C LYS A 44 -5.54 -3.86 6.73
N ILE A 45 -5.77 -5.11 6.36
CA ILE A 45 -5.13 -6.28 6.97
C ILE A 45 -3.96 -6.68 6.08
N ASN A 46 -2.79 -6.78 6.70
CA ASN A 46 -1.56 -7.25 6.09
C ASN A 46 -1.20 -8.61 6.67
N MET A 47 -0.70 -9.52 5.85
CA MET A 47 -0.36 -10.87 6.28
C MET A 47 1.01 -11.30 5.78
N PHE A 48 1.75 -11.96 6.65
CA PHE A 48 3.07 -12.53 6.36
C PHE A 48 3.02 -14.00 6.76
N VAL A 49 3.31 -14.89 5.81
CA VAL A 49 3.33 -16.33 6.05
C VAL A 49 4.77 -16.80 5.95
N LEU A 50 5.30 -17.22 7.09
CA LEU A 50 6.66 -17.71 7.21
C LEU A 50 6.64 -19.23 7.29
N THR A 51 7.25 -19.91 6.30
CA THR A 51 7.53 -21.34 6.34
C THR A 51 9.03 -21.57 6.47
N LYS A 52 9.48 -22.82 6.61
CA LYS A 52 10.91 -23.14 6.65
C LYS A 52 11.65 -22.75 5.36
N GLU A 53 10.93 -22.72 4.25
CA GLU A 53 11.51 -22.54 2.91
C GLU A 53 11.37 -21.11 2.39
N LYS A 54 10.30 -20.41 2.79
CA LYS A 54 9.94 -19.13 2.18
C LYS A 54 9.20 -18.19 3.13
N LEU A 55 9.14 -16.93 2.70
CA LEU A 55 8.35 -15.86 3.29
C LEU A 55 7.42 -15.29 2.22
N ASP A 56 6.12 -15.53 2.36
CA ASP A 56 5.09 -14.94 1.50
C ASP A 56 4.53 -13.67 2.16
N LYS A 57 4.40 -12.59 1.38
CA LYS A 57 3.96 -11.27 1.85
C LYS A 57 2.68 -10.85 1.13
N PHE A 58 1.64 -10.52 1.88
CA PHE A 58 0.34 -10.08 1.37
C PHE A 58 0.04 -8.65 1.88
N LEU A 59 0.22 -7.67 1.00
CA LEU A 59 0.17 -6.23 1.29
C LEU A 59 -0.66 -5.47 0.23
N PRO A 60 -1.99 -5.35 0.37
CA PRO A 60 -2.82 -5.88 1.45
C PRO A 60 -3.24 -7.33 1.24
N TYR A 61 -3.50 -8.04 2.34
CA TYR A 61 -4.29 -9.27 2.31
C TYR A 61 -5.78 -8.93 2.13
N GLU A 62 -6.27 -7.94 2.87
CA GLU A 62 -7.67 -7.49 2.79
C GLU A 62 -7.77 -5.97 3.05
N VAL A 63 -8.68 -5.30 2.35
CA VAL A 63 -9.02 -3.89 2.59
C VAL A 63 -10.34 -3.83 3.34
N VAL A 64 -10.29 -3.50 4.63
CA VAL A 64 -11.46 -3.52 5.52
C VAL A 64 -12.31 -2.26 5.36
N ALA A 65 -11.65 -1.11 5.20
CA ALA A 65 -12.30 0.18 5.05
C ALA A 65 -11.73 0.92 3.85
N THR A 66 -12.60 1.29 2.92
CA THR A 66 -12.25 2.14 1.77
C THR A 66 -12.67 3.57 2.04
N ARG A 67 -11.79 4.51 1.70
CA ARG A 67 -12.15 5.94 1.70
C ARG A 67 -13.23 6.17 0.65
N THR A 68 -14.30 6.87 1.03
CA THR A 68 -15.34 7.30 0.10
C THR A 68 -14.83 8.42 -0.80
N GLU A 69 -15.41 8.52 -1.99
CA GLU A 69 -15.12 9.63 -2.89
C GLU A 69 -15.54 10.97 -2.27
N LYS A 70 -14.80 12.02 -2.61
CA LYS A 70 -15.18 13.38 -2.21
C LYS A 70 -16.45 13.76 -2.95
N GLN A 71 -17.43 14.30 -2.24
CA GLN A 71 -18.70 14.74 -2.83
C GLN A 71 -18.59 16.08 -3.58
N ALA A 72 -17.55 16.86 -3.31
CA ALA A 72 -17.31 18.13 -3.96
C ALA A 72 -15.81 18.39 -4.15
N ASP A 73 -15.50 19.25 -5.11
CA ASP A 73 -14.17 19.82 -5.29
C ASP A 73 -14.02 21.06 -4.40
N TYR A 74 -12.95 21.09 -3.61
CA TYR A 74 -12.59 22.19 -2.70
C TYR A 74 -11.27 22.87 -3.14
N THR A 75 -10.85 22.65 -4.39
CA THR A 75 -9.62 23.21 -4.92
C THR A 75 -9.77 24.73 -5.09
N LEU A 76 -8.94 25.49 -4.36
CA LEU A 76 -8.90 26.94 -4.47
C LEU A 76 -7.97 27.38 -5.60
N ALA A 77 -8.31 28.47 -6.27
CA ALA A 77 -7.45 29.05 -7.30
C ALA A 77 -6.09 29.49 -6.72
N LYS A 78 -5.03 29.46 -7.53
CA LYS A 78 -3.72 29.96 -7.10
C LYS A 78 -3.84 31.44 -6.71
N GLY A 79 -3.22 31.81 -5.58
CA GLY A 79 -3.24 33.18 -5.07
C GLY A 79 -4.33 33.48 -4.03
N THR A 80 -5.16 32.50 -3.63
CA THR A 80 -6.16 32.69 -2.57
C THR A 80 -5.58 32.84 -1.16
N THR A 81 -4.37 32.36 -0.92
CA THR A 81 -3.69 32.46 0.37
C THR A 81 -2.65 33.57 0.32
N GLU A 82 -2.72 34.53 1.24
CA GLU A 82 -1.73 35.60 1.37
C GLU A 82 -0.36 35.04 1.75
N VAL A 83 0.70 35.48 1.07
CA VAL A 83 2.08 35.04 1.31
C VAL A 83 2.88 36.20 1.91
N LEU A 84 3.29 36.07 3.17
CA LEU A 84 4.02 37.12 3.88
C LEU A 84 5.46 37.30 3.38
N THR A 85 6.17 36.19 3.16
CA THR A 85 7.57 36.20 2.70
C THR A 85 7.81 35.00 1.78
N THR A 86 8.46 35.24 0.63
CA THR A 86 8.87 34.17 -0.29
C THR A 86 10.40 34.16 -0.41
N ASN A 87 11.02 33.00 -0.27
CA ASN A 87 12.45 32.81 -0.54
C ASN A 87 12.64 31.64 -1.50
N VAL A 88 13.28 31.89 -2.64
CA VAL A 88 13.57 30.88 -3.66
C VAL A 88 15.08 30.72 -3.75
N LYS A 89 15.58 29.56 -3.34
CA LYS A 89 16.98 29.17 -3.53
C LYS A 89 17.11 28.30 -4.77
N LYS A 90 17.90 28.77 -5.74
CA LYS A 90 18.28 27.95 -6.89
C LYS A 90 19.30 26.92 -6.42
N ILE A 91 19.09 25.66 -6.77
CA ILE A 91 20.07 24.60 -6.55
C ILE A 91 20.97 24.57 -7.78
N GLU A 92 22.25 24.85 -7.58
CA GLU A 92 23.28 24.63 -8.60
C GLU A 92 23.67 23.15 -8.58
N PHE A 93 23.71 22.52 -9.75
CA PHE A 93 24.18 21.15 -9.90
C PHE A 93 25.16 21.11 -11.07
N ASP A 94 26.25 20.36 -10.89
CA ASP A 94 27.18 20.05 -11.96
C ASP A 94 26.74 18.77 -12.66
N ILE A 95 26.65 18.80 -13.99
CA ILE A 95 26.38 17.61 -14.79
C ILE A 95 27.67 16.81 -14.86
N VAL A 96 27.80 15.81 -13.98
CA VAL A 96 29.02 14.98 -13.88
C VAL A 96 29.09 13.93 -15.01
N ASN A 97 27.94 13.47 -15.53
CA ASN A 97 27.91 12.50 -16.62
C ASN A 97 26.60 12.62 -17.41
N GLU A 98 26.71 12.72 -18.74
CA GLU A 98 25.61 12.65 -19.68
C GLU A 98 25.81 11.42 -20.58
N ARG A 99 24.87 10.46 -20.52
CA ARG A 99 24.87 9.29 -21.41
C ARG A 99 23.72 9.39 -22.40
N VAL A 100 24.05 9.60 -23.67
CA VAL A 100 23.09 9.57 -24.77
C VAL A 100 23.07 8.16 -25.37
N THR A 101 21.93 7.48 -25.29
CA THR A 101 21.71 6.18 -25.94
C THR A 101 20.81 6.39 -27.16
N THR A 102 21.36 6.31 -28.37
CA THR A 102 20.54 6.28 -29.59
C THR A 102 19.98 4.89 -29.76
N ALA A 103 18.65 4.76 -29.76
CA ALA A 103 17.98 3.52 -30.13
C ALA A 103 18.16 3.28 -31.63
N THR A 104 19.18 2.52 -32.03
CA THR A 104 19.31 2.03 -33.40
C THR A 104 18.36 0.85 -33.59
N GLY A 105 17.09 1.15 -33.83
CA GLY A 105 16.12 0.19 -34.34
C GLY A 105 16.35 0.00 -35.84
N ALA A 106 16.68 -1.23 -36.24
CA ALA A 106 16.77 -1.65 -37.62
C ALA A 106 15.44 -1.39 -38.35
N HIS A 107 15.47 -0.53 -39.38
CA HIS A 107 14.42 -0.49 -40.38
C HIS A 107 14.69 -1.62 -41.39
N GLU A 108 13.98 -2.75 -41.26
CA GLU A 108 13.81 -3.68 -42.37
C GLU A 108 13.06 -2.97 -43.49
N ALA A 109 13.65 -3.02 -44.68
CA ALA A 109 13.06 -2.51 -45.92
C ALA A 109 11.84 -3.37 -46.31
N MET A 110 10.69 -2.74 -46.49
CA MET A 110 9.58 -3.28 -47.25
C MET A 110 9.53 -2.52 -48.57
N GLU A 111 10.14 -3.10 -49.60
CA GLU A 111 10.06 -2.62 -50.99
C GLU A 111 8.67 -2.91 -51.55
N LEU A 112 8.08 -1.89 -52.18
CA LEU A 112 6.81 -1.93 -52.87
C LEU A 112 7.12 -1.69 -54.36
N ALA A 113 7.36 -2.76 -55.11
CA ALA A 113 7.17 -2.92 -56.56
C ALA A 113 7.64 -4.31 -57.01
#